data_AF-A0A7U3VL73-F1
#
_entry.id   AF-A0A7U3VL73-F1
#
_cell.length_a   1.000
_cell.length_b   1.000
_cell.length_c   1.000
_cell.angle_alpha   90.00
_cell.angle_beta   90.00
_cell.angle_gamma   90.00
#
_symmetry.space_group_name_H-M   'P 1'
#
loop_
_entity.id
_entity.type
_entity.pdbx_description
1 polymer ?
#
loop_
_entity_poly.entity_id
_entity_poly.type
_entity_poly.pdbx_seq_one_letter_code
_entity_poly.pdbx_strand_id
1 'polypeptide(L)'
;MNNFDQLIGRTATKAAQGTRTPSPIPIEQLQQAERLLGFPLHPLLAALYRHVADGGFGPQPLLPLIGEDPEDQESSAVGSYLGRTAPEAAGSWWSWPHRVLPIMDRGCNIVTCVDCQDTQGTVLLFDPHRTRDSLSRGWLVEADNLAEWLENWLAGRDRHRDHTADKASAMPPWADASSRLHSD
;
A
#
# COMPACT_ATOMS: atom_id res chain seq x y z
N MET A 1 7.87 21.03 -9.25
CA MET A 1 6.89 21.39 -8.19
C MET A 1 5.94 20.22 -8.10
N ASN A 2 5.91 19.54 -6.96
CA ASN A 2 5.08 18.35 -6.82
C ASN A 2 3.64 18.85 -6.68
N ASN A 3 2.71 18.34 -7.48
CA ASN A 3 1.30 18.78 -7.45
C ASN A 3 0.60 18.49 -6.11
N PHE A 4 1.32 17.88 -5.16
CA PHE A 4 0.82 17.39 -3.89
C PHE A 4 1.30 18.19 -2.68
N ASP A 5 2.07 19.27 -2.84
CA ASP A 5 2.72 19.98 -1.71
C ASP A 5 1.73 20.38 -0.59
N GLN A 6 0.54 20.88 -0.97
CA GLN A 6 -0.51 21.21 0.00
C GLN A 6 -1.06 19.97 0.74
N LEU A 7 -1.25 18.87 0.03
CA LEU A 7 -1.74 17.61 0.59
C LEU A 7 -0.70 16.99 1.54
N ILE A 8 0.58 17.04 1.17
CA ILE A 8 1.70 16.61 2.01
C ILE A 8 1.75 17.44 3.30
N GLY A 9 1.65 18.77 3.22
CA GLY A 9 1.67 19.63 4.42
C GLY A 9 0.52 19.36 5.39
N ARG A 10 -0.71 19.15 4.86
CA ARG A 10 -1.87 18.78 5.67
C ARG A 10 -1.70 17.40 6.31
N THR A 11 -1.14 16.45 5.56
CA THR A 11 -0.84 15.11 6.05
C THR A 11 0.21 15.11 7.15
N ALA A 12 1.30 15.85 6.99
CA ALA A 12 2.31 16.02 8.04
C ALA A 12 1.71 16.63 9.31
N THR A 13 0.84 17.64 9.16
CA THR A 13 0.15 18.26 10.30
C THR A 13 -0.72 17.26 11.04
N LYS A 14 -1.51 16.45 10.32
CA LYS A 14 -2.37 15.42 10.95
C LYS A 14 -1.56 14.29 11.57
N ALA A 15 -0.51 13.81 10.90
CA ALA A 15 0.38 12.78 11.41
C ALA A 15 1.04 13.19 12.73
N ALA A 16 1.50 14.45 12.84
CA ALA A 16 2.11 15.00 14.04
C ALA A 16 1.14 15.14 15.24
N GLN A 17 -0.18 15.11 15.01
CA GLN A 17 -1.20 15.11 16.07
C GLN A 17 -1.50 13.71 16.62
N GLY A 18 -1.07 12.66 15.91
CA GLY A 18 -1.28 11.27 16.28
C GLY A 18 -0.19 10.71 17.20
N THR A 19 0.04 9.41 17.09
CA THR A 19 1.18 8.74 17.73
C THR A 19 2.50 9.18 17.11
N ARG A 20 3.58 9.07 17.89
CA ARG A 20 4.93 9.39 17.40
C ARG A 20 5.27 8.51 16.20
N THR A 21 5.48 9.15 15.04
CA THR A 21 5.88 8.49 13.81
C THR A 21 7.40 8.44 13.66
N PRO A 22 7.95 7.48 12.91
CA PRO A 22 9.34 7.49 12.48
C PRO A 22 9.69 8.76 11.69
N SER A 23 10.97 9.09 11.63
CA SER A 23 11.41 10.24 10.82
C SER A 23 11.24 9.94 9.33
N PRO A 24 10.97 10.95 8.48
CA PRO A 24 10.94 10.74 7.04
C PRO A 24 12.27 10.20 6.51
N ILE A 25 12.22 9.32 5.53
CA ILE A 25 13.42 8.69 4.96
C ILE A 25 14.22 9.68 4.11
N PRO A 26 15.55 9.52 3.99
CA PRO A 26 16.39 10.26 3.04
C PRO A 26 16.18 9.78 1.58
N ILE A 27 16.65 10.53 0.58
CA ILE A 27 16.42 10.20 -0.85
C ILE A 27 17.15 8.91 -1.24
N GLU A 28 18.29 8.65 -0.61
CA GLU A 28 19.12 7.48 -0.82
C GLU A 28 18.40 6.19 -0.42
N GLN A 29 17.61 6.25 0.67
CA GLN A 29 16.77 5.12 1.10
C GLN A 29 15.59 4.91 0.17
N LEU A 30 14.94 5.98 -0.32
CA LEU A 30 13.90 5.86 -1.34
C LEU A 30 14.45 5.18 -2.61
N GLN A 31 15.59 5.64 -3.11
CA GLN A 31 16.23 5.04 -4.28
C GLN A 31 16.64 3.59 -4.03
N GLN A 32 17.03 3.24 -2.80
CA GLN A 32 17.31 1.86 -2.44
C GLN A 32 16.04 1.00 -2.49
N ALA A 33 14.92 1.49 -1.96
CA ALA A 33 13.64 0.80 -2.04
C ALA A 33 13.24 0.54 -3.49
N GLU A 34 13.28 1.55 -4.36
CA GLU A 34 12.91 1.42 -5.77
C GLU A 34 13.84 0.46 -6.53
N ARG A 35 15.14 0.43 -6.20
CA ARG A 35 16.08 -0.56 -6.75
C ARG A 35 15.74 -1.97 -6.32
N LEU A 36 15.40 -2.19 -5.04
CA LEU A 36 15.01 -3.51 -4.54
C LEU A 36 13.69 -3.99 -5.17
N LEU A 37 12.73 -3.07 -5.34
CA LEU A 37 11.44 -3.35 -5.96
C LEU A 37 11.54 -3.61 -7.48
N GLY A 38 12.53 -3.00 -8.15
CA GLY A 38 12.64 -3.03 -9.62
C GLY A 38 11.66 -2.07 -10.33
N PHE A 39 11.01 -1.16 -9.60
CA PHE A 39 10.12 -0.14 -10.15
C PHE A 39 10.06 1.10 -9.24
N PRO A 40 9.75 2.28 -9.81
CA PRO A 40 9.57 3.49 -9.01
C PRO A 40 8.25 3.47 -8.24
N LEU A 41 8.24 4.11 -7.06
CA LEU A 41 7.03 4.33 -6.28
C LEU A 41 6.11 5.34 -6.97
N HIS A 42 4.81 5.29 -6.67
CA HIS A 42 3.91 6.37 -7.06
C HIS A 42 4.40 7.71 -6.47
N PRO A 43 4.45 8.83 -7.23
CA PRO A 43 5.07 10.07 -6.77
C PRO A 43 4.52 10.64 -5.47
N LEU A 44 3.21 10.50 -5.23
CA LEU A 44 2.60 10.89 -3.96
C LEU A 44 3.05 9.97 -2.82
N LEU A 45 3.16 8.66 -3.04
CA LEU A 45 3.60 7.71 -2.02
C LEU A 45 5.07 7.97 -1.63
N ALA A 46 5.94 8.19 -2.62
CA ALA A 46 7.32 8.59 -2.38
C ALA A 46 7.42 9.90 -1.56
N ALA A 47 6.59 10.89 -1.89
CA ALA A 47 6.56 12.16 -1.17
C ALA A 47 6.09 12.00 0.30
N LEU A 48 5.15 11.09 0.55
CA LEU A 48 4.71 10.77 1.91
C LEU A 48 5.87 10.22 2.75
N TYR A 49 6.59 9.20 2.25
CA TYR A 49 7.74 8.65 2.96
C TYR A 49 8.88 9.66 3.17
N ARG A 50 9.11 10.56 2.20
CA ARG A 50 10.21 11.55 2.23
C ARG A 50 9.93 12.80 3.07
N HIS A 51 8.66 13.16 3.24
CA HIS A 51 8.30 14.46 3.81
C HIS A 51 7.34 14.38 5.00
N VAL A 52 6.70 13.24 5.24
CA VAL A 52 5.76 13.05 6.35
C VAL A 52 6.40 12.19 7.44
N ALA A 53 6.68 10.93 7.14
CA ALA A 53 7.29 9.97 8.05
C ALA A 53 7.58 8.64 7.33
N ASP A 54 8.47 7.82 7.89
CA ASP A 54 8.65 6.43 7.44
C ASP A 54 7.56 5.50 8.01
N GLY A 55 6.32 5.70 7.56
CA GLY A 55 5.15 4.99 8.07
C GLY A 55 4.58 5.55 9.38
N GLY A 56 3.69 4.80 10.03
CA GLY A 56 3.12 5.16 11.33
C GLY A 56 1.93 6.13 11.32
N PHE A 57 1.52 6.63 10.15
CA PHE A 57 0.34 7.51 9.96
C PHE A 57 -0.65 6.90 8.96
N GLY A 58 -1.81 7.53 8.75
CA GLY A 58 -2.86 7.06 7.83
C GLY A 58 -4.12 6.57 8.56
N PRO A 59 -5.14 6.08 7.82
CA PRO A 59 -6.34 5.45 8.40
C PRO A 59 -6.03 4.36 9.42
N GLN A 60 -5.03 3.55 9.07
CA GLN A 60 -4.27 2.71 9.98
C GLN A 60 -2.78 3.00 9.70
N PRO A 61 -1.87 2.65 10.61
CA PRO A 61 -0.46 2.95 10.45
C PRO A 61 0.10 2.34 9.16
N LEU A 62 0.61 3.19 8.26
CA LEU A 62 1.40 2.74 7.11
C LEU A 62 2.65 1.98 7.58
N LEU A 63 3.04 0.98 6.82
CA LEU A 63 4.27 0.22 7.04
C LEU A 63 5.50 1.12 6.80
N PRO A 64 6.61 0.90 7.52
CA PRO A 64 7.89 1.48 7.13
C PRO A 64 8.27 1.00 5.72
N LEU A 65 9.00 1.83 4.97
CA LEU A 65 9.32 1.51 3.58
C LEU A 65 10.29 0.33 3.48
N ILE A 66 11.35 0.36 4.29
CA ILE A 66 12.39 -0.68 4.39
C ILE A 66 12.51 -1.07 5.86
N GLY A 67 12.66 -2.37 6.17
CA GLY A 67 12.92 -2.82 7.53
C GLY A 67 14.32 -2.40 8.01
N GLU A 68 14.45 -2.01 9.27
CA GLU A 68 15.73 -1.58 9.85
C GLU A 68 16.71 -2.76 9.98
N ASP A 69 16.18 -3.95 10.32
CA ASP A 69 16.93 -5.19 10.48
C ASP A 69 16.27 -6.36 9.72
N PRO A 70 17.00 -7.48 9.45
CA PRO A 70 16.47 -8.60 8.67
C PRO A 70 15.16 -9.20 9.18
N GLU A 71 14.96 -9.22 10.50
CA GLU A 71 13.74 -9.74 11.15
C GLU A 71 12.52 -8.84 10.89
N ASP A 72 12.75 -7.53 10.74
CA ASP A 72 11.69 -6.54 10.47
C ASP A 72 11.39 -6.36 8.98
N GLN A 73 12.22 -6.92 8.09
CA GLN A 73 12.04 -6.75 6.65
C GLN A 73 10.66 -7.22 6.18
N GLU A 74 10.17 -8.35 6.69
CA GLU A 74 8.84 -8.88 6.34
C GLU A 74 7.69 -7.95 6.75
N SER A 75 7.93 -7.08 7.74
CA SER A 75 6.98 -6.07 8.23
C SER A 75 7.08 -4.72 7.51
N SER A 76 8.01 -4.58 6.55
CA SER A 76 8.15 -3.38 5.70
C SER A 76 7.36 -3.51 4.40
N ALA A 77 7.05 -2.37 3.76
CA ALA A 77 6.39 -2.37 2.46
C ALA A 77 7.20 -3.14 1.40
N VAL A 78 8.52 -2.88 1.32
CA VAL A 78 9.41 -3.55 0.36
C VAL A 78 9.52 -5.04 0.65
N GLY A 79 9.80 -5.45 1.89
CA GLY A 79 9.95 -6.87 2.21
C GLY A 79 8.62 -7.63 2.09
N SER A 80 7.49 -7.01 2.43
CA SER A 80 6.17 -7.60 2.19
C SER A 80 5.91 -7.87 0.71
N TYR A 81 6.28 -6.94 -0.18
CA TYR A 81 6.20 -7.17 -1.62
C TYR A 81 7.11 -8.31 -2.08
N LEU A 82 8.40 -8.24 -1.71
CA LEU A 82 9.39 -9.23 -2.16
C LEU A 82 9.05 -10.64 -1.70
N GLY A 83 8.63 -10.82 -0.44
CA GLY A 83 8.19 -12.11 0.08
C GLY A 83 6.98 -12.69 -0.67
N ARG A 84 6.08 -11.84 -1.17
CA ARG A 84 4.90 -12.26 -1.96
C ARG A 84 5.22 -12.58 -3.41
N THR A 85 6.30 -12.02 -3.95
CA THR A 85 6.77 -12.24 -5.32
C THR A 85 7.88 -13.29 -5.44
N ALA A 86 8.35 -13.86 -4.32
CA ALA A 86 9.48 -14.78 -4.30
C ALA A 86 9.21 -16.02 -5.20
N PRO A 87 10.23 -16.54 -5.91
CA PRO A 87 10.07 -17.71 -6.79
C PRO A 87 9.53 -18.95 -6.09
N GLU A 88 9.80 -19.11 -4.79
CA GLU A 88 9.26 -20.19 -3.97
C GLU A 88 7.74 -20.13 -3.83
N ALA A 89 7.15 -18.92 -3.94
CA ALA A 89 5.71 -18.72 -4.02
C ALA A 89 5.17 -18.99 -5.44
N ALA A 90 5.98 -18.81 -6.49
CA ALA A 90 5.61 -18.88 -7.90
C ALA A 90 5.30 -20.31 -8.42
N GLY A 91 5.63 -21.35 -7.64
CA GLY A 91 5.25 -22.74 -7.93
C GLY A 91 3.86 -23.14 -7.38
N SER A 92 3.20 -22.24 -6.66
CA SER A 92 1.84 -22.45 -6.14
C SER A 92 0.82 -21.70 -7.01
N TRP A 93 -0.47 -21.95 -6.81
CA TRP A 93 -1.58 -21.17 -7.41
C TRP A 93 -1.56 -19.66 -7.08
N TRP A 94 -0.54 -19.22 -6.34
CA TRP A 94 -0.29 -17.87 -5.87
C TRP A 94 0.51 -17.04 -6.87
N SER A 95 0.06 -15.82 -7.11
CA SER A 95 0.73 -14.81 -7.89
C SER A 95 0.51 -13.45 -7.24
N TRP A 96 1.49 -12.56 -7.32
CA TRP A 96 1.35 -11.18 -6.86
C TRP A 96 1.51 -10.23 -8.04
N PRO A 97 0.59 -9.27 -8.23
CA PRO A 97 0.62 -8.40 -9.40
C PRO A 97 1.83 -7.48 -9.34
N HIS A 98 2.55 -7.38 -10.46
CA HIS A 98 3.74 -6.56 -10.55
C HIS A 98 3.42 -5.08 -10.26
N ARG A 99 4.30 -4.38 -9.53
CA ARG A 99 4.15 -2.97 -9.12
C ARG A 99 3.00 -2.64 -8.17
N VAL A 100 2.36 -3.64 -7.58
CA VAL A 100 1.33 -3.42 -6.54
C VAL A 100 1.97 -3.58 -5.17
N LEU A 101 2.31 -2.45 -4.53
CA LEU A 101 3.08 -2.42 -3.29
C LEU A 101 2.15 -2.45 -2.07
N PRO A 102 2.28 -3.43 -1.14
CA PRO A 102 1.61 -3.37 0.15
C PRO A 102 2.15 -2.20 0.97
N ILE A 103 1.25 -1.37 1.51
CA ILE A 103 1.62 -0.18 2.28
C ILE A 103 1.02 -0.17 3.69
N MET A 104 0.06 -1.05 3.98
CA MET A 104 -0.65 -1.08 5.26
C MET A 104 -1.20 -2.47 5.55
N ASP A 105 -0.84 -3.03 6.70
CA ASP A 105 -1.42 -4.28 7.21
C ASP A 105 -2.76 -3.98 7.91
N ARG A 106 -3.80 -4.74 7.58
CA ARG A 106 -5.11 -4.68 8.22
C ARG A 106 -5.38 -5.84 9.18
N GLY A 107 -4.42 -6.75 9.34
CA GLY A 107 -4.55 -8.01 10.07
C GLY A 107 -5.25 -9.10 9.26
N CYS A 108 -5.18 -10.34 9.74
CA CYS A 108 -5.70 -11.53 9.04
C CYS A 108 -5.13 -11.70 7.62
N ASN A 109 -3.89 -11.25 7.38
CA ASN A 109 -3.23 -11.22 6.07
C ASN A 109 -3.95 -10.36 5.00
N ILE A 110 -4.87 -9.49 5.42
CA ILE A 110 -5.50 -8.50 4.56
C ILE A 110 -4.59 -7.28 4.50
N VAL A 111 -4.27 -6.81 3.30
CA VAL A 111 -3.37 -5.67 3.11
C VAL A 111 -3.97 -4.62 2.19
N THR A 112 -3.62 -3.37 2.44
CA THR A 112 -3.87 -2.27 1.50
C THR A 112 -2.61 -2.04 0.68
N CYS A 113 -2.80 -1.86 -0.62
CA CYS A 113 -1.72 -1.71 -1.58
C CYS A 113 -1.94 -0.46 -2.42
N VAL A 114 -0.87 -0.01 -3.07
CA VAL A 114 -0.92 1.03 -4.12
C VAL A 114 -0.43 0.41 -5.42
N ASP A 115 -1.20 0.52 -6.49
CA ASP A 115 -0.72 0.22 -7.84
C ASP A 115 0.22 1.34 -8.30
N CYS A 116 1.53 1.09 -8.25
CA CYS A 116 2.56 2.03 -8.68
C CYS A 116 2.73 2.08 -10.20
N GLN A 117 2.03 1.22 -10.95
CA GLN A 117 1.96 1.34 -12.41
C GLN A 117 0.91 2.39 -12.84
N ASP A 118 -0.13 2.58 -12.04
CA ASP A 118 -1.17 3.57 -12.29
C ASP A 118 -0.70 4.99 -11.91
N THR A 119 -0.90 5.94 -12.81
CA THR A 119 -0.56 7.35 -12.62
C THR A 119 -1.40 8.05 -11.54
N GLN A 120 -2.57 7.50 -11.18
CA GLN A 120 -3.38 8.00 -10.07
C GLN A 120 -3.04 7.29 -8.74
N GLY A 121 -2.29 6.19 -8.79
CA GLY A 121 -1.98 5.37 -7.64
C GLY A 121 -3.22 4.73 -7.03
N THR A 122 -4.01 4.01 -7.83
CA THR A 122 -5.18 3.25 -7.35
C THR A 122 -4.85 2.50 -6.06
N VAL A 123 -5.68 2.71 -5.04
CA VAL A 123 -5.55 2.07 -3.73
C VAL A 123 -6.37 0.80 -3.74
N LEU A 124 -5.69 -0.31 -3.55
CA LEU A 124 -6.24 -1.66 -3.64
C LEU A 124 -6.32 -2.29 -2.26
N LEU A 125 -7.34 -3.10 -2.04
CA LEU A 125 -7.41 -4.04 -0.94
C LEU A 125 -7.15 -5.44 -1.48
N PHE A 126 -6.26 -6.18 -0.85
CA PHE A 126 -6.13 -7.62 -1.06
C PHE A 126 -6.68 -8.39 0.15
N ASP A 127 -7.69 -9.22 -0.09
CA ASP A 127 -8.35 -10.09 0.89
C ASP A 127 -8.16 -11.57 0.50
N PRO A 128 -7.26 -12.31 1.18
CA PRO A 128 -7.01 -13.72 0.87
C PRO A 128 -8.23 -14.62 1.13
N HIS A 129 -9.19 -14.19 1.95
CA HIS A 129 -10.39 -14.99 2.21
C HIS A 129 -11.34 -15.06 1.01
N ARG A 130 -11.13 -14.20 0.00
CA ARG A 130 -11.92 -14.16 -1.25
C ARG A 130 -11.29 -14.95 -2.39
N THR A 131 -10.12 -15.55 -2.18
CA THR A 131 -9.35 -16.20 -3.26
C THR A 131 -9.70 -17.67 -3.47
N ARG A 132 -10.74 -18.20 -2.79
CA ARG A 132 -11.10 -19.62 -2.82
C ARG A 132 -11.32 -20.16 -4.25
N ASP A 133 -11.98 -19.36 -5.09
CA ASP A 133 -12.32 -19.77 -6.46
C ASP A 133 -11.35 -19.20 -7.51
N SER A 134 -10.79 -18.02 -7.24
CA SER A 134 -9.81 -17.36 -8.10
C SER A 134 -9.06 -16.30 -7.30
N LEU A 135 -7.74 -16.22 -7.50
CA LEU A 135 -6.89 -15.21 -6.87
C LEU A 135 -7.30 -13.78 -7.23
N SER A 136 -7.82 -13.56 -8.44
CA SER A 136 -8.28 -12.24 -8.88
C SER A 136 -9.45 -11.70 -8.06
N ARG A 137 -10.26 -12.58 -7.44
CA ARG A 137 -11.38 -12.16 -6.57
C ARG A 137 -10.92 -11.59 -5.23
N GLY A 138 -9.66 -11.81 -4.85
CA GLY A 138 -9.04 -11.22 -3.67
C GLY A 138 -8.76 -9.73 -3.82
N TRP A 139 -8.76 -9.20 -5.04
CA TRP A 139 -8.36 -7.82 -5.34
C TRP A 139 -9.57 -6.91 -5.54
N LEU A 140 -9.66 -5.88 -4.70
CA LEU A 140 -10.76 -4.92 -4.67
C LEU A 140 -10.20 -3.49 -4.76
N VAL A 141 -10.97 -2.57 -5.33
CA VAL A 141 -10.61 -1.14 -5.37
C VAL A 141 -11.17 -0.46 -4.12
N GLU A 142 -10.27 0.08 -3.30
CA GLU A 142 -10.65 0.88 -2.13
C GLU A 142 -10.87 2.35 -2.50
N ALA A 143 -10.01 2.88 -3.38
CA ALA A 143 -10.14 4.20 -3.99
C ALA A 143 -9.41 4.22 -5.34
N ASP A 144 -9.97 4.94 -6.32
CA ASP A 144 -9.38 5.06 -7.66
C ASP A 144 -8.11 5.94 -7.68
N ASN A 145 -7.85 6.68 -6.59
CA ASN A 145 -6.79 7.67 -6.49
C ASN A 145 -6.20 7.73 -5.07
N LEU A 146 -4.86 7.66 -4.96
CA LEU A 146 -4.16 7.75 -3.67
C LEU A 146 -4.40 9.09 -2.96
N ALA A 147 -4.49 10.18 -3.70
CA ALA A 147 -4.79 11.50 -3.14
C ALA A 147 -6.18 11.54 -2.51
N GLU A 148 -7.20 11.00 -3.21
CA GLU A 148 -8.56 10.93 -2.69
C GLU A 148 -8.64 10.06 -1.42
N TRP A 149 -7.98 8.89 -1.44
CA TRP A 149 -7.89 8.01 -0.28
C TRP A 149 -7.32 8.74 0.94
N LEU A 150 -6.24 9.51 0.73
CA LEU A 150 -5.61 10.30 1.78
C LEU A 150 -6.49 11.48 2.23
N GLU A 151 -7.19 12.14 1.31
CA GLU A 151 -8.14 13.21 1.66
C GLU A 151 -9.32 12.69 2.50
N ASN A 152 -9.81 11.50 2.21
CA ASN A 152 -10.85 10.85 3.01
C ASN A 152 -10.36 10.60 4.44
N TRP A 153 -9.14 10.11 4.60
CA TRP A 153 -8.51 10.03 5.93
C TRP A 153 -8.40 11.39 6.60
N LEU A 154 -7.88 12.40 5.91
CA LEU A 154 -7.73 13.76 6.47
C LEU A 154 -9.07 14.30 6.98
N ALA A 155 -10.16 14.05 6.25
CA ALA A 155 -11.52 14.43 6.61
C ALA A 155 -12.21 13.53 7.65
N GLY A 156 -11.57 12.45 8.11
CA GLY A 156 -12.18 11.47 9.04
C GLY A 156 -13.31 10.67 8.40
N ARG A 157 -13.29 10.53 7.07
CA ARG A 157 -14.20 9.73 6.26
C ARG A 157 -13.55 8.42 5.79
N ASP A 158 -12.38 8.09 6.32
CA ASP A 158 -11.78 6.81 6.04
C ASP A 158 -12.73 5.69 6.47
N ARG A 159 -12.76 4.62 5.67
CA ARG A 159 -13.61 3.46 5.94
C ARG A 159 -12.99 2.69 7.10
N HIS A 160 -13.18 3.18 8.32
CA HIS A 160 -12.84 2.43 9.53
C HIS A 160 -13.55 1.06 9.45
N ARG A 161 -12.78 0.02 9.74
CA ARG A 161 -13.22 -1.37 9.87
C ARG A 161 -14.10 -1.47 11.11
N ASP A 162 -15.31 -0.95 11.02
CA ASP A 162 -16.39 -1.45 11.84
C ASP A 162 -16.51 -2.93 11.48
N HIS A 163 -16.42 -3.83 12.47
CA HIS A 163 -16.29 -5.28 12.28
C HIS A 163 -17.52 -5.97 11.66
N THR A 164 -18.41 -5.20 11.04
CA THR A 164 -19.56 -5.74 10.32
C THR A 164 -19.11 -6.17 8.91
N ALA A 165 -19.51 -7.38 8.54
CA ALA A 165 -19.21 -8.00 7.24
C ALA A 165 -19.70 -7.19 6.02
N ASP A 166 -20.46 -6.10 6.24
CA ASP A 166 -21.16 -5.32 5.23
C ASP A 166 -20.24 -4.44 4.35
N LYS A 167 -19.15 -3.87 4.89
CA LYS A 167 -18.35 -2.85 4.14
C LYS A 167 -17.38 -3.43 3.10
N ALA A 168 -16.80 -4.60 3.33
CA ALA A 168 -15.98 -5.28 2.31
C ALA A 168 -16.83 -5.83 1.15
N SER A 169 -18.15 -5.97 1.34
CA SER A 169 -19.10 -6.37 0.30
C SER A 169 -19.37 -5.25 -0.72
N ALA A 170 -19.04 -3.99 -0.38
CA ALA A 170 -19.33 -2.82 -1.21
C ALA A 170 -18.16 -2.33 -2.07
N MET A 171 -16.96 -2.90 -1.94
CA MET A 171 -15.82 -2.52 -2.78
C MET A 171 -15.90 -3.24 -4.13
N PRO A 172 -15.77 -2.55 -5.26
CA PRO A 172 -15.79 -3.18 -6.57
C PRO A 172 -14.51 -4.02 -6.78
N PRO A 173 -14.58 -5.11 -7.56
CA PRO A 173 -13.41 -5.86 -7.98
C PRO A 173 -12.44 -5.00 -8.78
N TRP A 174 -11.13 -5.26 -8.63
CA TRP A 174 -10.12 -4.64 -9.49
C TRP A 174 -10.14 -5.30 -10.87
N ALA A 175 -10.56 -4.55 -11.89
CA ALA A 175 -10.77 -5.07 -13.24
C ALA A 175 -9.50 -5.70 -13.85
N ASP A 176 -8.33 -5.13 -13.56
CA ASP A 176 -7.05 -5.58 -14.13
C ASP A 176 -6.45 -6.78 -13.40
N ALA A 177 -7.02 -7.21 -12.27
CA ALA A 177 -6.45 -8.25 -11.41
C ALA A 177 -6.12 -9.52 -12.18
N SER A 178 -7.04 -10.01 -13.02
CA SER A 178 -6.81 -11.22 -13.80
C SER A 178 -5.64 -11.06 -14.77
N SER A 179 -5.56 -9.96 -15.53
CA SER A 179 -4.44 -9.73 -16.45
C SER A 179 -3.11 -9.47 -15.74
N ARG A 180 -3.13 -8.87 -14.54
CA ARG A 180 -1.91 -8.50 -13.80
C ARG A 180 -1.33 -9.68 -12.99
N LEU A 181 -2.14 -10.71 -12.74
CA LEU A 181 -1.72 -11.94 -12.03
C LEU A 181 -1.18 -13.02 -12.97
N HIS A 182 -1.54 -13.00 -14.24
CA HIS A 182 -0.98 -13.88 -15.26
C HIS A 182 0.11 -13.11 -15.99
N SER A 183 1.36 -13.29 -15.59
CA SER A 183 2.48 -12.90 -16.44
C SER A 183 2.75 -14.08 -17.38
N ASP A 184 2.59 -13.86 -18.68
CA ASP A 184 3.03 -14.79 -19.73
C ASP A 184 4.53 -15.14 -19.59
#